data_AF-A0A530BCA0-F1
#
_entry.id   AF-A0A530BCA0-F1
#
_cell.length_a   1.000
_cell.length_b   1.000
_cell.length_c   1.000
_cell.angle_alpha   90.00
_cell.angle_beta   90.00
_cell.angle_gamma   90.00
#
_symmetry.space_group_name_H-M   'P 1'
#
loop_
_entity.id
_entity.type
_entity.pdbx_description
1 polymer ?
#
loop_
_entity_poly.entity_id
_entity_poly.type
_entity_poly.pdbx_seq_one_letter_code
_entity_poly.pdbx_strand_id
1 'polypeptide(L)' 'TYKAFLSLAKYGSLVCAAILLAMAFGFFAGGFFSATILFIVIMAAGYFILR' A
#
# COMPACT_ATOMS: atom_id res chain seq x y z
N THR A 1 23.30 -3.75 -8.78
CA THR A 1 22.59 -4.51 -7.73
C THR A 1 21.99 -3.62 -6.64
N TYR A 2 22.68 -2.59 -6.14
CA TYR A 2 22.17 -1.71 -5.06
C TYR A 2 20.87 -0.93 -5.39
N LYS A 3 20.75 -0.36 -6.60
CA LYS A 3 19.54 0.36 -7.04
C LYS A 3 18.28 -0.53 -7.10
N ALA A 4 18.44 -1.79 -7.53
CA ALA A 4 17.33 -2.74 -7.57
C ALA A 4 16.86 -3.11 -6.15
N PHE A 5 17.81 -3.26 -5.22
CA PHE A 5 17.53 -3.55 -3.81
C PHE A 5 16.78 -2.40 -3.13
N LEU A 6 17.19 -1.15 -3.39
CA LEU A 6 16.50 0.04 -2.89
C LEU A 6 15.08 0.16 -3.45
N SER A 7 14.88 -0.08 -4.75
CA SER A 7 13.53 -0.09 -5.32
C SER A 7 12.66 -1.17 -4.70
N LEU A 8 13.18 -2.39 -4.53
CA LEU A 8 12.43 -3.50 -3.95
C LEU A 8 12.07 -3.25 -2.47
N ALA A 9 12.98 -2.71 -1.68
CA ALA A 9 12.72 -2.34 -0.28
C ALA A 9 11.69 -1.20 -0.17
N LYS A 10 11.79 -0.18 -1.03
CA LYS A 10 10.84 0.95 -1.10
C LYS A 10 9.43 0.48 -1.45
N TYR A 11 9.26 -0.30 -2.51
CA TYR A 11 7.93 -0.77 -2.93
C TYR A 11 7.39 -1.88 -2.02
N GLY A 12 8.26 -2.76 -1.50
CA GLY A 12 7.86 -3.84 -0.59
C GLY A 12 7.33 -3.33 0.76
N SER A 13 8.03 -2.39 1.38
CA SER A 13 7.56 -1.75 2.62
C SER A 13 6.24 -1.00 2.43
N LEU A 14 6.05 -0.36 1.28
CA LEU A 14 4.80 0.32 0.93
C LEU A 14 3.61 -0.64 0.84
N VAL A 15 3.78 -1.79 0.18
CA VAL A 15 2.72 -2.81 0.05
C VAL A 15 2.34 -3.38 1.43
N CYS A 16 3.33 -3.67 2.28
CA CYS A 16 3.07 -4.12 3.65
C CYS A 16 2.30 -3.09 4.47
N ALA A 17 2.62 -1.79 4.35
CA ALA A 17 1.86 -0.75 5.04
C ALA A 17 0.44 -0.60 4.48
N ALA A 18 0.30 -0.66 3.14
CA ALA A 18 -0.98 -0.52 2.45
C ALA A 18 -1.97 -1.64 2.82
N ILE A 19 -1.50 -2.89 2.91
CA ILE A 19 -2.36 -4.04 3.24
C ILE A 19 -2.88 -3.94 4.70
N LEU A 20 -2.02 -3.51 5.63
CA LEU A 20 -2.39 -3.37 7.04
C LEU A 20 -3.43 -2.26 7.24
N LEU A 21 -3.26 -1.11 6.57
CA LEU A 21 -4.20 0.00 6.62
C LEU A 21 -5.54 -0.36 5.96
N ALA A 22 -5.50 -1.05 4.81
CA ALA A 22 -6.71 -1.48 4.10
C ALA A 22 -7.53 -2.48 4.94
N MET A 23 -6.88 -3.45 5.59
CA MET A 23 -7.54 -4.40 6.49
C MET A 23 -8.13 -3.73 7.72
N ALA A 24 -7.41 -2.77 8.33
CA ALA A 24 -7.92 -2.01 9.46
C ALA A 24 -9.21 -1.25 9.08
N PHE A 25 -9.20 -0.52 7.96
CA PHE A 25 -10.39 0.23 7.52
C PHE A 25 -11.54 -0.68 7.09
N GLY A 26 -11.24 -1.79 6.42
CA GLY A 26 -12.23 -2.80 6.04
C GLY A 26 -12.97 -3.40 7.23
N PHE A 27 -12.29 -3.59 8.35
CA PHE A 27 -12.86 -4.12 9.58
C PHE A 27 -13.72 -3.08 10.33
N PHE A 28 -13.27 -1.83 10.41
CA PHE A 28 -13.92 -0.82 11.24
C PHE A 28 -15.01 0.02 10.53
N ALA A 29 -14.93 0.23 9.22
CA ALA A 29 -15.75 1.27 8.58
C ALA A 29 -16.41 0.91 7.24
N GLY A 30 -15.90 -0.07 6.46
CA GLY A 30 -16.32 -0.17 5.06
C GLY A 30 -16.38 -1.55 4.40
N GLY A 31 -16.14 -2.63 5.14
CA GLY A 31 -16.16 -3.99 4.57
C GLY A 31 -15.09 -4.21 3.48
N PHE A 32 -15.17 -5.35 2.79
CA PHE A 32 -14.16 -5.80 1.83
C PHE A 32 -14.00 -4.87 0.62
N PHE A 33 -15.10 -4.31 0.11
CA PHE A 33 -15.08 -3.43 -1.06
C PHE A 33 -14.38 -2.09 -0.77
N SER A 34 -14.69 -1.44 0.35
CA SER A 34 -14.05 -0.17 0.73
C SER A 34 -12.57 -0.36 1.07
N ALA A 35 -12.20 -1.49 1.69
CA ALA A 35 -10.81 -1.86 1.93
C ALA A 35 -10.00 -1.98 0.63
N THR A 36 -10.58 -2.61 -0.40
CA THR A 36 -9.91 -2.81 -1.70
C THR A 36 -9.67 -1.48 -2.40
N ILE A 37 -10.64 -0.56 -2.33
CA ILE A 37 -10.51 0.79 -2.90
C ILE A 37 -9.40 1.55 -2.17
N LEU A 38 -9.37 1.52 -0.83
CA LEU A 38 -8.31 2.16 -0.05
C LEU A 38 -6.92 1.60 -0.33
N PHE A 39 -6.80 0.28 -0.49
CA PHE A 39 -5.54 -0.34 -0.87
C PHE A 39 -5.00 0.22 -2.19
N ILE A 40 -5.86 0.32 -3.21
CA ILE A 40 -5.50 0.89 -4.52
C ILE A 40 -5.09 2.35 -4.40
N VAL A 41 -5.81 3.15 -3.61
CA VAL A 41 -5.50 4.58 -3.39
C VAL A 41 -4.14 4.74 -2.69
N ILE A 42 -3.86 3.94 -1.66
CA ILE A 42 -2.58 3.99 -0.93
C ILE A 42 -1.43 3.52 -1.84
N MET A 43 -1.63 2.49 -2.67
CA MET A 43 -0.65 2.07 -3.68
C MET A 43 -0.38 3.18 -4.70
N ALA A 44 -1.42 3.84 -5.21
CA ALA A 44 -1.28 4.94 -6.17
C ALA A 44 -0.56 6.15 -5.56
N ALA A 45 -0.93 6.55 -4.35
CA ALA A 45 -0.27 7.62 -3.61
C ALA A 45 1.20 7.27 -3.30
N GLY A 46 1.45 6.03 -2.87
CA GLY A 46 2.79 5.52 -2.60
C GLY A 46 3.68 5.50 -3.83
N TYR A 47 3.16 5.04 -4.96
CA TYR A 47 3.86 5.10 -6.24
C TYR A 47 4.19 6.54 -6.65
N PHE A 48 3.24 7.48 -6.47
CA PHE A 48 3.46 8.88 -6.80
C PHE A 48 4.49 9.57 -5.91
N ILE A 49 4.60 9.19 -4.63
CA ILE A 49 5.59 9.75 -3.70
C ILE A 49 6.97 9.11 -3.88
N LEU A 50 7.03 7.82 -4.21
CA LEU A 50 8.29 7.07 -4.29
C LEU A 50 8.97 7.11 -5.68
N ARG A 51 8.32 7.72 -6.67
CA ARG A 51 8.90 8.06 -7.98
C ARG A 51 10.12 8.98 -7.84
#